data_AF-A0A833TV07-F1
#
_entry.id   AF-A0A833TV07-F1
#
_cell.length_a   1.000
_cell.length_b   1.000
_cell.length_c   1.000
_cell.angle_alpha   90.00
_cell.angle_beta   90.00
_cell.angle_gamma   90.00
#
_symmetry.space_group_name_H-M   'P 1'
#
loop_
_entity.id
_entity.type
_entity.pdbx_description
1 polymer ?
#
loop_
_entity_poly.entity_id
_entity_poly.type
_entity_poly.pdbx_seq_one_letter_code
_entity_poly.pdbx_strand_id
1 'polypeptide(L)'
;MAQNGSIRSRCRPNILVTGTPGTGKTTTSSALAEATHLRHLNVGDLVREKNLHDGWDPELESYLINEDLVCDELEDLMEEGGNIVDYLGCDFFPERWFDRVVVLQTDNTVLYDRLSRRRRKKVIQRTLWWH
;
A
#
# COMPACT_ATOMS: atom_id res chain seq x y z
N MET A 1 24.33 11.47 -30.61
CA MET A 1 23.01 12.12 -30.44
C MET A 1 22.34 11.43 -29.25
N ALA A 2 22.50 12.00 -28.06
CA ALA A 2 21.82 11.49 -26.87
C ALA A 2 20.34 11.84 -26.99
N GLN A 3 19.46 10.84 -26.90
CA GLN A 3 18.03 11.09 -26.83
C GLN A 3 17.72 11.76 -25.50
N ASN A 4 17.21 12.99 -25.57
CA ASN A 4 16.64 13.71 -24.44
C ASN A 4 15.44 12.91 -23.93
N GLY A 5 15.61 12.17 -22.85
CA GLY A 5 14.52 11.60 -22.09
C GLY A 5 13.71 12.73 -21.48
N SER A 6 12.60 13.11 -22.13
CA SER A 6 11.59 13.96 -21.53
C SER A 6 11.14 13.33 -20.22
N ILE A 7 11.56 13.87 -19.07
CA ILE A 7 10.95 13.56 -17.78
C ILE A 7 9.48 13.91 -17.93
N ARG A 8 8.60 12.92 -18.06
CA ARG A 8 7.15 13.14 -18.01
C ARG A 8 6.84 13.60 -16.59
N SER A 9 6.78 14.91 -16.36
CA SER A 9 6.36 15.43 -15.06
C SER A 9 4.87 15.20 -14.92
N ARG A 10 4.49 14.29 -14.01
CA ARG A 10 3.08 14.04 -13.68
C ARG A 10 2.44 15.34 -13.17
N CYS A 11 1.24 15.68 -13.68
CA CYS A 11 0.52 16.89 -13.27
C CYS A 11 -0.15 16.75 -11.90
N ARG A 12 -0.43 15.52 -11.47
CA ARG A 12 -1.05 15.20 -10.17
C ARG A 12 -0.15 14.25 -9.38
N PRO A 13 -0.09 14.42 -8.05
CA PRO A 13 0.83 13.63 -7.25
C PRO A 13 0.33 12.20 -7.05
N ASN A 14 1.28 11.31 -6.82
CA ASN A 14 1.07 9.97 -6.30
C ASN A 14 1.57 9.94 -4.85
N ILE A 15 0.74 9.41 -3.96
CA ILE A 15 1.00 9.34 -2.52
C ILE A 15 0.93 7.88 -2.10
N LEU A 16 1.99 7.41 -1.45
CA LEU A 16 1.96 6.12 -0.76
C LEU A 16 1.56 6.35 0.71
N VAL A 17 0.55 5.62 1.18
CA VAL A 17 0.19 5.54 2.60
C VAL A 17 0.53 4.14 3.08
N THR A 18 1.58 4.02 3.89
CA THR A 18 2.09 2.75 4.41
C THR A 18 2.12 2.71 5.94
N GLY A 19 2.56 1.59 6.49
CA GLY A 19 2.62 1.32 7.92
C GLY A 19 1.97 -0.01 8.26
N THR A 20 2.11 -0.38 9.52
CA THR A 20 1.66 -1.66 10.04
C THR A 20 0.15 -1.91 9.86
N PRO A 21 -0.32 -3.15 9.68
CA PRO A 21 -1.75 -3.46 9.70
C PRO A 21 -2.43 -2.92 10.98
N GLY A 22 -3.57 -2.23 10.83
CA GLY A 22 -4.32 -1.67 11.96
C GLY A 22 -4.02 -0.22 12.34
N THR A 23 -3.01 0.42 11.71
CA THR A 23 -2.68 1.83 11.96
C THR A 23 -3.68 2.83 11.38
N GLY A 24 -4.51 2.40 10.42
CA GLY A 24 -5.58 3.21 9.84
C GLY A 24 -5.36 3.69 8.41
N LYS A 25 -4.46 3.02 7.65
CA LYS A 25 -4.17 3.33 6.24
C LYS A 25 -5.42 3.52 5.39
N THR A 26 -6.23 2.47 5.22
CA THR A 26 -7.43 2.52 4.38
C THR A 26 -8.40 3.64 4.77
N THR A 27 -8.64 3.83 6.07
CA THR A 27 -9.48 4.95 6.55
C THR A 27 -8.90 6.31 6.18
N THR A 28 -7.58 6.48 6.33
CA THR A 28 -6.88 7.72 6.00
C THR A 28 -6.87 7.97 4.49
N SER A 29 -6.59 6.94 3.70
CA SER A 29 -6.55 7.02 2.24
C SER A 29 -7.92 7.35 1.65
N SER A 30 -9.01 6.75 2.16
CA SER A 30 -10.36 7.05 1.70
C SER A 30 -10.76 8.50 2.02
N ALA A 31 -10.48 8.98 3.24
CA ALA A 31 -10.72 10.37 3.60
C ALA A 31 -9.88 11.36 2.76
N LEU A 32 -8.62 11.00 2.48
CA LEU A 32 -7.75 11.79 1.63
C LEU A 32 -8.27 11.84 0.19
N ALA A 33 -8.69 10.70 -0.36
CA ALA A 33 -9.27 10.62 -1.71
C ALA A 33 -10.53 11.47 -1.85
N GLU A 34 -11.41 11.47 -0.85
CA GLU A 34 -12.59 12.34 -0.80
C GLU A 34 -12.19 13.82 -0.81
N ALA A 35 -11.21 14.20 0.01
CA ALA A 35 -10.77 15.59 0.15
C ALA A 35 -9.95 16.12 -1.05
N THR A 36 -9.22 15.26 -1.75
CA THR A 36 -8.28 15.68 -2.82
C THR A 36 -8.71 15.24 -4.23
N HIS A 37 -9.78 14.46 -4.33
CA HIS A 37 -10.26 13.83 -5.57
C HIS A 37 -9.19 12.98 -6.27
N LEU A 38 -8.25 12.42 -5.51
CA LEU A 38 -7.25 11.49 -6.02
C LEU A 38 -7.85 10.08 -6.03
N ARG A 39 -7.34 9.19 -6.89
CA ARG A 39 -7.81 7.81 -6.96
C ARG A 39 -7.24 7.00 -5.80
N HIS A 40 -8.09 6.41 -4.97
CA HIS A 40 -7.65 5.49 -3.92
C HIS A 40 -7.44 4.08 -4.50
N LEU A 41 -6.26 3.52 -4.29
CA LEU A 41 -5.87 2.17 -4.68
C LEU A 41 -5.46 1.40 -3.41
N ASN A 42 -6.28 0.45 -2.97
CA ASN A 42 -5.92 -0.51 -1.94
C ASN A 42 -5.27 -1.73 -2.61
N VAL A 43 -3.97 -1.91 -2.41
CA VAL A 43 -3.19 -2.97 -3.06
C VAL A 43 -3.64 -4.36 -2.61
N GLY A 44 -4.08 -4.52 -1.36
CA GLY A 44 -4.59 -5.79 -0.88
C GLY A 44 -5.89 -6.22 -1.57
N ASP A 45 -6.78 -5.27 -1.86
CA ASP A 45 -8.00 -5.53 -2.61
C ASP A 45 -7.69 -5.81 -4.09
N LEU A 46 -6.79 -5.02 -4.69
CA LEU A 46 -6.32 -5.23 -6.08
C LEU A 46 -5.75 -6.63 -6.29
N VAL A 47 -4.86 -7.08 -5.39
CA VAL A 47 -4.25 -8.42 -5.43
C VAL A 47 -5.31 -9.50 -5.40
N ARG A 48 -6.30 -9.38 -4.51
CA ARG A 48 -7.40 -10.35 -4.39
C ARG A 48 -8.31 -10.34 -5.62
N GLU A 49 -8.68 -9.17 -6.12
CA GLU A 49 -9.67 -9.03 -7.19
C GLU A 49 -9.12 -9.44 -8.56
N LYS A 50 -7.82 -9.20 -8.78
CA LYS A 50 -7.14 -9.51 -10.04
C LYS A 50 -6.29 -10.78 -9.97
N ASN A 51 -6.31 -11.51 -8.86
CA ASN A 51 -5.51 -12.72 -8.62
C ASN A 51 -3.99 -12.49 -8.83
N LEU A 52 -3.46 -11.36 -8.35
CA LEU A 52 -2.04 -10.98 -8.49
C LEU A 52 -1.19 -11.60 -7.37
N HIS A 53 -1.30 -12.92 -7.20
CA HIS A 53 -0.69 -13.65 -6.09
C HIS A 53 -0.30 -15.07 -6.50
N ASP A 54 0.73 -15.61 -5.86
CA ASP A 54 1.22 -16.98 -6.10
C ASP A 54 0.63 -18.01 -5.11
N GLY A 55 -0.37 -17.59 -4.34
CA GLY A 55 -1.10 -18.47 -3.45
C GLY A 55 -1.60 -17.79 -2.19
N TRP A 56 -2.10 -18.60 -1.27
CA TRP A 56 -2.60 -18.16 0.03
C TRP A 56 -1.71 -18.71 1.14
N ASP A 57 -1.32 -17.84 2.06
CA ASP A 57 -0.68 -18.21 3.32
C ASP A 57 -1.76 -18.43 4.40
N PRO A 58 -2.08 -19.69 4.75
CA PRO A 58 -3.06 -19.99 5.79
C PRO A 58 -2.55 -19.66 7.19
N GLU A 59 -1.24 -19.48 7.38
CA GLU A 59 -0.66 -19.11 8.64
C GLU A 59 -0.92 -17.64 8.95
N LEU A 60 -0.67 -16.76 7.98
CA LEU A 60 -0.83 -15.31 8.10
C LEU A 60 -2.23 -14.81 7.69
N GLU A 61 -3.06 -15.70 7.13
CA GLU A 61 -4.36 -15.38 6.55
C GLU A 61 -4.25 -14.25 5.52
N SER A 62 -3.29 -14.39 4.60
CA SER A 62 -2.99 -13.39 3.56
C SER A 62 -2.53 -14.03 2.27
N TYR A 63 -2.70 -13.33 1.15
CA TYR A 63 -2.13 -13.74 -0.13
C TYR A 63 -0.61 -13.57 -0.16
N LEU A 64 0.07 -14.51 -0.81
CA LEU A 64 1.47 -14.40 -1.21
C LEU A 64 1.50 -13.52 -2.46
N ILE A 65 1.73 -12.22 -2.27
CA ILE A 65 1.70 -11.22 -3.35
C ILE A 65 2.72 -11.59 -4.43
N ASN A 66 2.31 -11.46 -5.70
CA ASN A 66 3.22 -11.49 -6.82
C ASN A 66 3.57 -10.04 -7.17
N GLU A 67 4.75 -9.60 -6.77
CA GLU A 67 5.19 -8.20 -6.84
C GLU A 67 5.28 -7.69 -8.28
N ASP A 68 5.76 -8.53 -9.20
CA ASP A 68 5.88 -8.20 -10.63
C ASP A 68 4.50 -7.95 -11.24
N LEU A 69 3.53 -8.84 -11.00
CA LEU A 69 2.16 -8.68 -11.51
C LEU A 69 1.47 -7.44 -10.95
N VAL A 70 1.73 -7.08 -9.68
CA VAL A 70 1.21 -5.86 -9.08
C VAL A 70 1.85 -4.62 -9.69
N CYS A 71 3.15 -4.67 -9.96
CA CYS A 71 3.85 -3.58 -10.62
C CYS A 71 3.35 -3.36 -12.05
N ASP A 72 3.23 -4.43 -12.83
CA ASP A 72 2.71 -4.40 -14.20
C ASP A 72 1.28 -3.83 -14.25
N GLU A 73 0.43 -4.24 -13.32
CA GLU A 73 -0.96 -3.77 -13.26
C GLU A 73 -1.08 -2.29 -12.89
N LEU A 74 -0.14 -1.75 -12.11
CA LEU A 74 -0.18 -0.37 -11.63
C LEU A 74 0.58 0.62 -12.51
N GLU A 75 1.49 0.16 -13.37
CA GLU A 75 2.45 1.00 -14.11
C GLU A 75 1.78 2.17 -14.83
N ASP A 76 0.83 1.90 -15.73
CA ASP A 76 0.15 2.94 -16.51
C ASP A 76 -0.57 3.96 -15.61
N LEU A 77 -1.24 3.50 -14.56
CA LEU A 77 -1.93 4.36 -13.60
C LEU A 77 -0.95 5.26 -12.84
N MET A 78 0.20 4.70 -12.46
CA MET A 78 1.22 5.44 -11.72
C MET A 78 1.94 6.44 -12.63
N GLU A 79 2.11 6.15 -13.92
CA GLU A 79 2.60 7.11 -14.91
C GLU A 79 1.63 8.27 -15.15
N GLU A 80 0.32 8.03 -15.18
CA GLU A 80 -0.71 9.08 -15.31
C GLU A 80 -0.68 10.07 -14.13
N GLY A 81 -0.43 9.54 -12.92
CA GLY A 81 -0.42 10.31 -11.68
C GLY A 81 -1.81 10.55 -11.10
N GLY A 82 -1.87 11.05 -9.86
CA GLY A 82 -3.13 11.36 -9.19
C GLY A 82 -3.68 10.23 -8.30
N ASN A 83 -2.80 9.39 -7.77
CA ASN A 83 -3.16 8.20 -7.01
C ASN A 83 -2.80 8.32 -5.52
N ILE A 84 -3.61 7.68 -4.68
CA ILE A 84 -3.30 7.37 -3.29
C ILE A 84 -3.23 5.86 -3.21
N VAL A 85 -2.03 5.31 -3.08
CA VAL A 85 -1.79 3.88 -2.94
C VAL A 85 -1.68 3.59 -1.45
N ASP A 86 -2.43 2.60 -0.95
CA ASP A 86 -2.16 2.05 0.37
C ASP A 86 -1.82 0.57 0.36
N TYR A 87 -0.78 0.26 1.13
CA TYR A 87 -0.31 -1.08 1.35
C TYR A 87 0.51 -1.16 2.64
N LEU A 88 0.78 -2.37 3.13
CA LEU A 88 1.61 -2.56 4.32
C LEU A 88 3.11 -2.63 4.01
N GLY A 89 3.48 -3.10 2.81
CA GLY A 89 4.84 -3.12 2.28
C GLY A 89 5.07 -1.96 1.31
N CYS A 90 6.32 -1.72 0.92
CA CYS A 90 6.65 -0.64 -0.02
C CYS A 90 7.97 -0.80 -0.78
N ASP A 91 8.71 -1.87 -0.50
CA ASP A 91 10.06 -2.16 -0.97
C ASP A 91 10.13 -2.55 -2.45
N PHE A 92 9.08 -3.16 -3.00
CA PHE A 92 9.04 -3.58 -4.41
C PHE A 92 8.53 -2.51 -5.38
N PHE A 93 7.95 -1.41 -4.89
CA PHE A 93 7.47 -0.36 -5.77
C PHE A 93 8.64 0.46 -6.36
N PRO A 94 8.59 0.82 -7.66
CA PRO A 94 9.55 1.76 -8.23
C PRO A 94 9.55 3.10 -7.49
N GLU A 95 10.72 3.57 -7.03
CA GLU A 95 10.83 4.82 -6.26
C GLU A 95 10.22 6.04 -6.99
N ARG A 96 10.32 6.08 -8.33
CA ARG A 96 9.78 7.16 -9.18
C ARG A 96 8.26 7.31 -9.12
N TRP A 97 7.56 6.30 -8.64
CA TRP A 97 6.10 6.28 -8.62
C TRP A 97 5.52 7.26 -7.62
N PHE A 98 6.22 7.59 -6.54
CA PHE A 98 5.65 8.36 -5.43
C PHE A 98 6.34 9.71 -5.26
N ASP A 99 5.54 10.76 -5.17
CA ASP A 99 6.04 12.10 -4.83
C ASP A 99 6.12 12.28 -3.31
N ARG A 100 5.29 11.52 -2.57
CA ARG A 100 5.22 11.53 -1.11
C ARG A 100 4.93 10.13 -0.57
N VAL A 101 5.56 9.82 0.57
CA VAL A 101 5.32 8.61 1.35
C VAL A 101 4.91 9.02 2.76
N VAL A 102 3.79 8.49 3.23
CA VAL A 102 3.24 8.73 4.57
C VAL A 102 3.25 7.41 5.32
N VAL A 103 4.02 7.34 6.40
CA VAL A 103 4.08 6.15 7.26
C VAL A 103 3.20 6.38 8.48
N LEU A 104 2.07 5.67 8.56
CA LEU A 104 1.18 5.76 9.70
C LEU A 104 1.68 4.90 10.86
N GLN A 105 1.80 5.54 12.02
CA GLN A 105 2.15 4.91 13.29
C GLN A 105 0.97 4.96 14.26
N THR A 106 0.92 4.02 15.18
CA THR A 106 -0.09 3.96 16.24
C THR A 106 0.56 3.37 17.47
N ASP A 107 0.22 3.89 18.65
CA ASP A 107 0.68 3.34 19.92
C ASP A 107 0.39 1.82 20.01
N ASN A 108 1.34 1.07 20.57
CA ASN A 108 1.29 -0.39 20.62
C ASN A 108 0.07 -0.91 21.38
N THR A 109 -0.36 -0.23 22.44
CA THR A 109 -1.53 -0.65 23.23
C THR A 109 -2.82 -0.50 22.41
N VAL A 110 -2.97 0.64 21.73
CA VAL A 110 -4.09 0.90 20.81
C VAL A 110 -4.07 -0.05 19.62
N LEU A 111 -2.90 -0.34 19.06
CA LEU A 111 -2.75 -1.26 17.94
C LEU A 111 -3.09 -2.70 18.34
N TYR A 112 -2.64 -3.15 19.50
CA TYR A 112 -2.98 -4.45 20.09
C TYR A 112 -4.51 -4.60 20.20
N ASP A 113 -5.17 -3.60 20.77
CA ASP A 113 -6.62 -3.57 20.95
C ASP A 113 -7.39 -3.64 19.62
N ARG A 114 -6.91 -2.92 18.60
CA ARG A 114 -7.51 -2.94 17.25
C ARG A 114 -7.34 -4.30 16.57
N LEU A 115 -6.14 -4.88 16.63
CA LEU A 115 -5.83 -6.16 15.99
C LEU A 115 -6.51 -7.34 16.71
N SER A 116 -6.62 -7.28 18.05
CA SER A 116 -7.27 -8.30 18.87
C SER A 116 -8.75 -8.41 18.55
N ARG A 117 -9.44 -7.27 18.36
CA ARG A 117 -10.85 -7.24 17.91
C ARG A 117 -11.05 -7.89 16.53
N ARG A 118 -10.03 -7.84 15.67
CA ARG A 118 -10.03 -8.47 14.33
C ARG A 118 -9.52 -9.91 14.32
N ARG A 119 -9.28 -10.51 15.49
CA ARG A 119 -8.79 -11.89 15.68
C ARG A 119 -7.43 -12.20 15.01
N ARG A 120 -6.62 -11.20 14.67
CA ARG A 120 -5.32 -11.39 13.99
C ARG A 120 -4.17 -11.70 14.96
N LYS A 121 -4.24 -12.82 15.67
CA LYS A 121 -3.28 -13.20 16.73
C LYS A 121 -1.83 -13.30 16.26
N LYS A 122 -1.59 -13.85 15.06
CA LYS A 122 -0.24 -14.02 14.51
C LYS A 122 0.36 -12.71 14.01
N VAL A 123 -0.47 -11.82 13.44
CA VAL A 123 -0.04 -10.46 13.05
C VAL A 123 0.38 -9.67 14.28
N ILE A 124 -0.33 -9.79 15.41
CA ILE A 124 0.05 -9.18 16.70
C ILE A 124 1.45 -9.65 17.12
N GLN A 125 1.69 -10.97 17.12
CA GLN A 125 3.00 -11.56 17.47
C GLN A 125 4.12 -11.01 16.57
N ARG A 126 3.89 -10.96 15.25
CA ARG A 126 4.89 -10.47 14.29
C ARG A 126 5.04 -8.95 14.23
N THR A 127 4.19 -8.19 14.92
CA THR A 127 4.18 -6.72 14.82
C THR A 127 4.67 -6.06 16.10
N LEU A 128 4.23 -6.56 17.26
CA LEU A 128 4.43 -5.91 18.55
C LEU A 128 5.62 -6.47 19.34
N TRP A 129 6.23 -7.55 18.86
CA TRP A 129 7.27 -8.30 19.58
C TRP A 129 8.59 -8.38 18.78
N TRP A 130 8.84 -7.40 17.90
CA TRP A 130 10.11 -7.21 17.17
C TRP A 130 11.10 -6.26 17.89
N HIS A 131 11.09 -6.28 19.23
CA HIS A 131 12.04 -5.58 20.08
C HIS A 131 12.59 -6.52 21.14
#